data_AF-A0A383BFC1-F1
#
_entry.id   AF-A0A383BFC1-F1
#
_cell.length_a   1.000
_cell.length_b   1.000
_cell.length_c   1.000
_cell.angle_alpha   90.00
_cell.angle_beta   90.00
_cell.angle_gamma   90.00
#
_symmetry.space_group_name_H-M   'P 1'
#
loop_
_entity.id
_entity.type
_entity.pdbx_description
1 polymer ?
#
loop_
_entity_poly.entity_id
_entity_poly.type
_entity_poly.pdbx_seq_one_letter_code
_entity_poly.pdbx_strand_id
1 'polypeptide(L)'
;LNPPYGRVKFLASTLTNEETLARDGIAADQSFVEQVREEVAGEAHRFREISRSIGLGGGEQNLQRIFIALCHRSLAPDGYMSVIAPSAWLGDRDGYELRRSLVSRRCIDGVTLYREDSGLFATVNQVTAVVSLTPPSSRSSIEVDLRNGASHPYLVGYDDIYTTDPERLRIPKLDRERFAVLQRLQSNTRISEFPDIKNARGELDQTACKEFIQDSGRSRLIRGDHLERFVLRPPAYSERPSFVAK
;
A
#
# COMPACT_ATOMS: atom_id res chain seq x y z
N LEU A 1 -7.69 3.28 -11.02
CA LEU A 1 -8.55 4.29 -11.67
C LEU A 1 -8.44 5.57 -10.88
N ASN A 2 -7.71 6.56 -11.38
CA ASN A 2 -7.88 7.93 -10.90
C ASN A 2 -9.31 8.34 -11.29
N PRO A 3 -10.17 8.78 -10.36
CA PRO A 3 -11.45 9.35 -10.75
C PRO A 3 -11.18 10.55 -11.68
N PRO A 4 -12.10 10.84 -12.62
CA PRO A 4 -11.94 11.99 -13.50
C PRO A 4 -11.86 13.24 -12.62
N TYR A 5 -10.71 13.93 -12.63
CA TYR A 5 -10.46 15.19 -11.94
C TYR A 5 -11.27 16.38 -12.53
N GLY A 6 -12.45 16.09 -13.10
CA GLY A 6 -13.46 17.08 -13.50
C GLY A 6 -14.65 17.16 -12.55
N ARG A 7 -14.74 16.29 -11.52
CA ARG A 7 -15.71 16.49 -10.43
C ARG A 7 -15.04 17.30 -9.34
N VAL A 8 -15.46 18.57 -9.28
CA VAL A 8 -15.22 19.57 -8.24
C VAL A 8 -14.92 18.90 -6.91
N LYS A 9 -13.65 18.92 -6.51
CA LYS A 9 -13.24 18.54 -5.17
C LYS A 9 -13.72 19.68 -4.26
N PHE A 10 -14.94 19.54 -3.73
CA PHE A 10 -15.50 20.49 -2.77
C PHE A 10 -14.69 20.38 -1.48
N LEU A 11 -13.70 21.27 -1.33
CA LEU A 11 -12.90 21.39 -0.13
C LEU A 11 -13.54 22.49 0.73
N ALA A 12 -13.40 22.42 2.05
CA ALA A 12 -13.81 23.53 2.92
C ALA A 12 -13.12 24.85 2.51
N SER A 13 -11.93 24.77 1.90
CA SER A 13 -11.20 25.91 1.34
C SER A 13 -11.84 26.51 0.08
N THR A 14 -12.74 25.78 -0.60
CA THR A 14 -13.51 26.31 -1.74
C THR A 14 -14.55 27.33 -1.28
N LEU A 15 -14.99 27.27 -0.01
CA LEU A 15 -15.93 28.22 0.60
C LEU A 15 -15.24 29.48 1.16
N THR A 16 -13.92 29.48 1.31
CA THR A 16 -13.16 30.58 1.93
C THR A 16 -12.29 31.37 0.95
N ASN A 17 -12.31 31.01 -0.34
CA ASN A 17 -11.51 31.69 -1.36
C ASN A 17 -12.31 32.86 -1.93
N GLU A 18 -11.86 34.10 -1.67
CA GLU A 18 -12.54 35.33 -2.09
C GLU A 18 -12.71 35.45 -3.61
N GLU A 19 -11.87 34.76 -4.40
CA GLU A 19 -11.95 34.75 -5.87
C GLU A 19 -13.12 33.91 -6.42
N THR A 20 -13.75 33.05 -5.62
CA THR A 20 -14.88 32.18 -6.02
C THR A 20 -16.20 32.61 -5.39
N LEU A 21 -16.31 33.88 -4.97
CA LEU A 21 -17.58 34.47 -4.55
C LEU A 21 -18.45 34.74 -5.78
N ALA A 22 -19.13 33.69 -6.27
CA ALA A 22 -20.32 33.87 -7.07
C ALA A 22 -21.33 34.66 -6.22
N ARG A 23 -21.54 35.92 -6.60
CA ARG A 23 -22.67 36.73 -6.16
C ARG A 23 -23.94 36.03 -6.64
N ASP A 24 -24.53 35.22 -5.75
CA ASP A 24 -25.97 35.00 -5.55
C ASP A 24 -26.19 33.63 -4.88
N GLY A 25 -26.75 33.63 -3.65
CA GLY A 25 -27.45 32.44 -3.13
C GLY A 25 -26.82 31.61 -2.00
N ILE A 26 -26.30 32.23 -0.93
CA ILE A 26 -25.79 31.52 0.27
C ILE A 26 -26.82 30.58 0.93
N ALA A 27 -28.13 30.79 0.71
CA ALA A 27 -29.20 29.92 1.24
C ALA A 27 -29.58 28.75 0.32
N ALA A 28 -29.30 28.82 -0.99
CA ALA A 28 -29.53 27.71 -1.93
C ALA A 28 -28.38 26.69 -1.89
N ASP A 29 -27.23 27.08 -1.34
CA ASP A 29 -26.01 26.29 -1.29
C ASP A 29 -26.01 25.28 -0.13
N GLN A 30 -26.60 25.60 1.03
CA GLN A 30 -26.62 24.67 2.17
C GLN A 30 -27.50 23.44 1.95
N SER A 31 -28.71 23.61 1.42
CA SER A 31 -29.61 22.48 1.13
C SER A 31 -29.07 21.60 -0.01
N PHE A 32 -28.44 22.21 -1.01
CA PHE A 32 -27.75 21.47 -2.07
C PHE A 32 -26.55 20.69 -1.53
N VAL A 33 -25.73 21.29 -0.67
CA VAL A 33 -24.60 20.61 -0.02
C VAL A 33 -25.07 19.46 0.87
N GLU A 34 -26.15 19.64 1.62
CA GLU A 34 -26.76 18.57 2.44
C GLU A 34 -27.26 17.41 1.56
N GLN A 35 -27.96 17.71 0.46
CA GLN A 35 -28.44 16.69 -0.47
C GLN A 35 -27.29 15.90 -1.10
N VAL A 36 -26.22 16.57 -1.54
CA VAL A 36 -25.02 15.91 -2.10
C VAL A 36 -24.33 15.04 -1.03
N ARG A 37 -24.27 15.50 0.22
CA ARG A 37 -23.69 14.72 1.32
C ARG A 37 -24.48 13.45 1.61
N GLU A 38 -25.81 13.55 1.63
CA GLU A 38 -26.68 12.38 1.81
C GLU A 38 -26.52 11.37 0.67
N GLU A 39 -26.47 11.85 -0.58
CA GLU A 39 -26.24 10.98 -1.75
C GLU A 39 -24.89 10.26 -1.66
N VAL A 40 -23.80 11.00 -1.38
CA VAL A 40 -22.46 10.43 -1.22
C VAL A 40 -22.40 9.45 -0.05
N ALA A 41 -23.08 9.75 1.06
CA ALA A 41 -23.15 8.85 2.21
C ALA A 41 -23.91 7.55 1.87
N GLY A 42 -25.02 7.66 1.15
CA GLY A 42 -25.80 6.52 0.66
C GLY A 42 -25.00 5.65 -0.31
N GLU A 43 -24.29 6.27 -1.27
CA GLU A 43 -23.44 5.56 -2.21
C GLU A 43 -22.26 4.87 -1.50
N ALA A 44 -21.61 5.57 -0.56
CA ALA A 44 -20.54 4.99 0.25
C ALA A 44 -21.02 3.82 1.12
N HIS A 45 -22.26 3.87 1.63
CA HIS A 45 -22.88 2.77 2.35
C HIS A 45 -23.10 1.57 1.43
N ARG A 46 -23.67 1.79 0.25
CA ARG A 46 -23.89 0.75 -0.76
C ARG A 46 -22.59 0.06 -1.18
N PHE A 47 -21.51 0.82 -1.43
CA PHE A 47 -20.21 0.22 -1.76
C PHE A 47 -19.60 -0.55 -0.59
N ARG A 48 -19.81 -0.13 0.65
CA ARG A 48 -19.41 -0.91 1.83
C ARG A 48 -20.15 -2.24 1.90
N GLU A 49 -21.45 -2.27 1.62
CA GLU A 49 -22.22 -3.51 1.59
C GLU A 49 -21.77 -4.46 0.49
N ILE A 50 -21.56 -3.95 -0.73
CA ILE A 50 -21.01 -4.72 -1.84
C ILE A 50 -19.63 -5.27 -1.48
N SER A 51 -18.75 -4.43 -0.94
CA SER A 51 -17.41 -4.83 -0.53
C SER A 51 -17.43 -5.97 0.50
N ARG A 52 -18.31 -5.88 1.51
CA ARG A 52 -18.51 -6.98 2.48
C ARG A 52 -19.04 -8.24 1.82
N SER A 53 -20.04 -8.14 0.95
CA SER A 53 -20.66 -9.30 0.29
C SER A 53 -19.67 -10.03 -0.64
N ILE A 54 -18.69 -9.31 -1.18
CA ILE A 54 -17.63 -9.89 -1.99
C ILE A 54 -16.36 -10.29 -1.21
N GLY A 55 -16.38 -10.17 0.12
CA GLY A 55 -15.29 -10.59 1.00
C GLY A 55 -14.12 -9.60 1.08
N LEU A 56 -14.32 -8.33 0.73
CA LEU A 56 -13.33 -7.24 0.83
C LEU A 56 -13.57 -6.32 2.05
N GLY A 57 -14.34 -6.78 3.03
CA GLY A 57 -14.92 -5.98 4.13
C GLY A 57 -13.97 -5.35 5.17
N GLY A 58 -12.69 -5.15 4.87
CA GLY A 58 -11.69 -4.55 5.78
C GLY A 58 -11.00 -3.30 5.20
N GLY A 59 -10.71 -2.32 6.06
CA GLY A 59 -9.98 -1.09 5.71
C GLY A 59 -10.82 -0.02 5.01
N GLU A 60 -10.15 1.04 4.54
CA GLU A 60 -10.77 2.09 3.72
C GLU A 60 -11.34 1.50 2.43
N GLN A 61 -12.48 1.97 1.95
CA GLN A 61 -13.07 1.43 0.72
C GLN A 61 -12.36 1.98 -0.51
N ASN A 62 -11.97 1.10 -1.42
CA ASN A 62 -11.34 1.50 -2.68
C ASN A 62 -12.11 0.90 -3.86
N LEU A 63 -12.71 1.77 -4.67
CA LEU A 63 -13.50 1.40 -5.84
C LEU A 63 -12.74 0.53 -6.83
N GLN A 64 -11.42 0.72 -6.98
CA GLN A 64 -10.59 -0.12 -7.84
C GLN A 64 -10.62 -1.58 -7.37
N ARG A 65 -10.49 -1.84 -6.07
CA ARG A 65 -10.48 -3.22 -5.53
C ARG A 65 -11.83 -3.89 -5.71
N ILE A 66 -12.90 -3.15 -5.43
CA ILE A 66 -14.28 -3.61 -5.65
C ILE A 66 -14.49 -3.95 -7.13
N PHE A 67 -14.08 -3.05 -8.04
CA PHE A 67 -14.22 -3.24 -9.47
C PHE A 67 -13.46 -4.47 -9.97
N ILE A 68 -12.19 -4.64 -9.58
CA ILE A 68 -11.39 -5.83 -9.93
C ILE A 68 -12.08 -7.11 -9.45
N ALA A 69 -12.54 -7.14 -8.19
CA ALA A 69 -13.20 -8.31 -7.63
C ALA A 69 -14.52 -8.65 -8.33
N LEU A 70 -15.33 -7.65 -8.66
CA LEU A 70 -16.59 -7.86 -9.37
C LEU A 70 -16.34 -8.35 -10.81
N CYS A 71 -15.41 -7.72 -11.54
CA CYS A 71 -15.06 -8.16 -12.88
C CYS A 71 -14.50 -9.59 -12.90
N HIS A 72 -13.63 -9.93 -11.94
CA HIS A 72 -13.09 -11.30 -11.81
C HIS A 72 -14.19 -12.33 -11.52
N ARG A 73 -15.15 -12.01 -10.64
CA ARG A 73 -16.30 -12.88 -10.34
C ARG A 73 -17.23 -13.09 -11.53
N SER A 74 -17.26 -12.15 -12.46
CA SER A 74 -18.09 -12.21 -13.67
C SER A 74 -17.39 -12.88 -14.85
N LEU A 75 -16.17 -13.41 -14.67
CA LEU A 75 -15.47 -14.14 -15.73
C LEU A 75 -16.18 -15.45 -16.08
N ALA A 76 -16.27 -15.74 -17.37
CA ALA A 76 -16.65 -17.07 -17.87
C ALA A 76 -15.62 -18.13 -17.43
N PRO A 77 -15.95 -19.44 -17.46
CA PRO A 77 -15.04 -20.52 -17.05
C PRO A 77 -13.67 -20.53 -17.73
N ASP A 78 -13.60 -20.09 -18.99
CA ASP A 78 -12.35 -19.95 -19.77
C ASP A 78 -12.00 -18.47 -20.05
N GLY A 79 -12.57 -17.57 -19.24
CA GLY A 79 -12.40 -16.14 -19.39
C GLY A 79 -11.00 -15.67 -19.00
N TYR A 80 -10.59 -14.55 -19.57
CA TYR A 80 -9.35 -13.86 -19.21
C TYR A 80 -9.65 -12.39 -18.95
N MET A 81 -9.01 -11.83 -17.93
CA MET A 81 -9.08 -10.40 -17.62
C MET A 81 -7.67 -9.85 -17.48
N SER A 82 -7.40 -8.67 -18.05
CA SER A 82 -6.21 -7.89 -17.74
C SER A 82 -6.61 -6.58 -17.07
N VAL A 83 -5.95 -6.25 -15.97
CA VAL A 83 -6.20 -5.04 -15.19
C VAL A 83 -5.00 -4.12 -15.32
N ILE A 84 -5.22 -2.89 -15.78
CA ILE A 84 -4.21 -1.82 -15.72
C ILE A 84 -4.59 -0.87 -14.58
N ALA A 85 -3.79 -0.85 -13.53
CA ALA A 85 -4.10 -0.04 -12.36
C ALA A 85 -2.87 0.27 -11.49
N PRO A 86 -2.96 1.25 -10.56
CA PRO A 86 -1.92 1.47 -9.56
C PRO A 86 -1.56 0.17 -8.84
N SER A 87 -0.27 -0.11 -8.70
CA SER A 87 0.24 -1.37 -8.16
C SER A 87 0.04 -1.53 -6.64
N ALA A 88 -0.47 -0.51 -5.93
CA ALA A 88 -0.55 -0.48 -4.48
C ALA A 88 -1.20 -1.74 -3.88
N TRP A 89 -2.33 -2.16 -4.46
CA TRP A 89 -3.10 -3.34 -4.01
C TRP A 89 -2.33 -4.66 -4.10
N LEU A 90 -1.19 -4.71 -4.79
CA LEU A 90 -0.31 -5.88 -4.83
C LEU A 90 0.55 -6.05 -3.56
N GLY A 91 0.66 -5.02 -2.70
CA GLY A 91 1.54 -5.07 -1.53
C GLY A 91 1.10 -4.29 -0.28
N ASP A 92 0.11 -3.41 -0.39
CA ASP A 92 -0.41 -2.62 0.72
C ASP A 92 -1.23 -3.44 1.73
N ARG A 93 -1.59 -2.84 2.87
CA ARG A 93 -2.43 -3.49 3.87
C ARG A 93 -3.86 -3.69 3.35
N ASP A 94 -4.42 -2.68 2.71
CA ASP A 94 -5.84 -2.66 2.37
C ASP A 94 -6.16 -3.61 1.19
N GLY A 95 -5.22 -3.89 0.30
CA GLY A 95 -5.34 -4.89 -0.76
C GLY A 95 -5.30 -6.35 -0.30
N TYR A 96 -5.09 -6.62 1.00
CA TYR A 96 -4.95 -7.99 1.51
C TYR A 96 -6.10 -8.91 1.13
N GLU A 97 -7.35 -8.53 1.39
CA GLU A 97 -8.49 -9.43 1.14
C GLU A 97 -8.65 -9.76 -0.36
N LEU A 98 -8.38 -8.79 -1.24
CA LEU A 98 -8.38 -9.02 -2.69
C LEU A 98 -7.25 -9.99 -3.07
N ARG A 99 -6.04 -9.76 -2.57
CA ARG A 99 -4.90 -10.65 -2.82
C ARG A 99 -5.16 -12.04 -2.28
N ARG A 100 -5.64 -12.18 -1.05
CA ARG A 100 -5.98 -13.47 -0.45
C ARG A 100 -6.96 -14.23 -1.33
N SER A 101 -8.03 -13.56 -1.77
CA SER A 101 -9.02 -14.12 -2.69
C SER A 101 -8.43 -14.62 -4.02
N LEU A 102 -7.49 -13.89 -4.62
CA LEU A 102 -6.88 -14.23 -5.91
C LEU A 102 -5.75 -15.26 -5.77
N VAL A 103 -4.92 -15.14 -4.75
CA VAL A 103 -3.76 -16.00 -4.49
C VAL A 103 -4.19 -17.39 -4.00
N SER A 104 -5.17 -17.47 -3.09
CA SER A 104 -5.72 -18.75 -2.59
C SER A 104 -6.32 -19.62 -3.69
N ARG A 105 -6.86 -18.99 -4.74
CA ARG A 105 -7.50 -19.66 -5.87
C ARG A 105 -6.62 -19.73 -7.11
N ARG A 106 -5.35 -19.31 -6.99
CA ARG A 106 -4.36 -19.32 -8.07
C ARG A 106 -4.86 -18.63 -9.35
N CYS A 107 -5.55 -17.50 -9.17
CA CYS A 107 -6.20 -16.74 -10.23
C CYS A 107 -5.26 -15.76 -10.96
N ILE A 108 -4.09 -15.47 -10.41
CA ILE A 108 -3.12 -14.54 -11.02
C ILE A 108 -2.28 -15.33 -12.04
N ASP A 109 -2.27 -14.84 -13.27
CA ASP A 109 -1.50 -15.42 -14.37
C ASP A 109 -0.12 -14.75 -14.48
N GLY A 110 -0.11 -13.41 -14.47
CA GLY A 110 1.10 -12.62 -14.58
C GLY A 110 0.94 -11.20 -14.06
N VAL A 111 2.06 -10.58 -13.71
CA VAL A 111 2.16 -9.21 -13.21
C VAL A 111 3.31 -8.50 -13.90
N THR A 112 2.99 -7.45 -14.65
CA THR A 112 3.96 -6.54 -15.25
C THR A 112 3.93 -5.20 -14.51
N LEU A 113 5.04 -4.80 -13.93
CA LEU A 113 5.17 -3.56 -13.17
C LEU A 113 5.93 -2.52 -13.97
N TYR A 114 5.38 -1.30 -13.97
CA TYR A 114 5.96 -0.13 -14.59
C TYR A 114 6.31 0.88 -13.51
N ARG A 115 7.57 1.31 -13.53
CA ARG A 115 8.09 2.33 -12.62
C ARG A 115 7.39 3.66 -12.83
N GLU A 116 7.40 4.50 -11.81
CA GLU A 116 6.79 5.84 -11.85
C GLU A 116 7.41 6.75 -12.92
N ASP A 117 8.72 6.59 -13.16
CA ASP A 117 9.50 7.31 -14.18
C ASP A 117 9.24 6.85 -15.63
N SER A 118 8.38 5.84 -15.84
CA SER A 118 8.10 5.29 -17.18
C SER A 118 7.23 6.19 -18.06
N GLY A 119 6.60 7.22 -17.50
CA GLY A 119 5.79 8.18 -18.26
C GLY A 119 4.57 7.55 -18.96
N LEU A 120 4.08 6.40 -18.50
CA LEU A 120 2.97 5.68 -19.14
C LEU A 120 1.70 6.52 -19.33
N PHE A 121 1.43 7.42 -18.39
CA PHE A 121 0.30 8.33 -18.45
C PHE A 121 0.79 9.74 -18.16
N ALA A 122 0.45 10.68 -19.04
CA ALA A 122 0.98 12.04 -19.08
C ALA A 122 0.79 12.87 -17.78
N THR A 123 -0.05 12.40 -16.85
CA THR A 123 -0.42 13.13 -15.62
C THR A 123 -0.45 12.25 -14.37
N VAL A 124 0.04 11.00 -14.44
CA VAL A 124 -0.02 10.06 -13.31
C VAL A 124 1.37 9.55 -12.95
N ASN A 125 1.95 10.17 -11.92
CA ASN A 125 3.16 9.68 -11.27
C ASN A 125 2.77 8.62 -10.23
N GLN A 126 2.43 7.42 -10.69
CA GLN A 126 2.21 6.26 -9.82
C GLN A 126 2.76 5.00 -10.46
N VAL A 127 3.38 4.13 -9.64
CA VAL A 127 3.79 2.79 -10.06
C VAL A 127 2.56 2.01 -10.51
N THR A 128 2.50 1.70 -11.81
CA THR A 128 1.37 1.02 -12.45
C THR A 128 1.69 -0.46 -12.63
N ALA A 129 0.67 -1.30 -12.50
CA ALA A 129 0.75 -2.72 -12.83
C ALA A 129 -0.25 -3.07 -13.94
N VAL A 130 0.17 -3.95 -14.84
CA VAL A 130 -0.71 -4.76 -15.68
C VAL A 130 -0.78 -6.14 -15.06
N VAL A 131 -1.97 -6.60 -14.68
CA VAL A 131 -2.16 -7.88 -14.02
C VAL A 131 -3.13 -8.73 -14.82
N SER A 132 -2.67 -9.90 -15.25
CA SER A 132 -3.48 -10.90 -15.92
C SER A 132 -4.13 -11.82 -14.89
N LEU A 133 -5.44 -11.98 -15.00
CA LEU A 133 -6.28 -12.77 -14.11
C LEU A 133 -7.07 -13.81 -14.91
N THR A 134 -7.24 -14.97 -14.30
CA THR A 134 -7.98 -16.12 -14.80
C THR A 134 -8.97 -16.60 -13.74
N PRO A 135 -9.98 -17.40 -14.11
CA PRO A 135 -10.74 -18.23 -13.20
C PRO A 135 -9.82 -19.12 -12.33
N PRO A 136 -10.32 -19.66 -11.21
CA PRO A 136 -9.51 -20.53 -10.34
C PRO A 136 -8.80 -21.64 -11.12
N SER A 137 -7.51 -21.82 -10.87
CA SER A 137 -6.66 -22.72 -11.65
C SER A 137 -5.78 -23.61 -10.76
N SER A 138 -5.15 -24.62 -11.36
CA SER A 138 -4.16 -25.48 -10.70
C SER A 138 -2.72 -25.02 -10.91
N ARG A 139 -2.50 -23.76 -11.30
CA ARG A 139 -1.18 -23.26 -11.67
C ARG A 139 -0.23 -23.17 -10.46
N SER A 140 1.03 -23.54 -10.67
CA SER A 140 2.07 -23.51 -9.62
C SER A 140 2.74 -22.15 -9.44
N SER A 141 2.77 -21.29 -10.46
CA SER A 141 3.52 -20.02 -10.43
C SER A 141 2.79 -18.86 -11.11
N ILE A 142 3.27 -17.64 -10.88
CA ILE A 142 2.90 -16.43 -11.62
C ILE A 142 4.13 -15.91 -12.37
N GLU A 143 3.94 -15.28 -13.53
CA GLU A 143 5.01 -14.53 -14.19
C GLU A 143 5.12 -13.13 -13.58
N VAL A 144 6.34 -12.69 -13.23
CA VAL A 144 6.62 -11.35 -12.72
C VAL A 144 7.61 -10.67 -13.66
N ASP A 145 7.23 -9.50 -14.17
CA ASP A 145 8.01 -8.69 -15.09
C ASP A 145 8.16 -7.26 -14.54
N LEU A 146 9.40 -6.83 -14.31
CA LEU A 146 9.72 -5.46 -13.93
C LEU A 146 10.19 -4.68 -15.15
N ARG A 147 9.26 -4.02 -15.84
CA ARG A 147 9.59 -3.24 -17.03
C ARG A 147 10.52 -2.08 -16.68
N ASN A 148 11.47 -1.85 -17.57
CA ASN A 148 12.57 -0.87 -17.44
C ASN A 148 13.62 -1.23 -16.37
N GLY A 149 13.65 -2.47 -15.87
CA GLY A 149 14.82 -3.06 -15.22
C GLY A 149 15.70 -3.82 -16.22
N ALA A 150 16.95 -4.12 -15.85
CA ALA A 150 17.83 -5.00 -16.65
C ALA A 150 17.44 -6.50 -16.59
N SER A 151 16.34 -6.82 -15.91
CA SER A 151 15.94 -8.19 -15.60
C SER A 151 14.82 -8.67 -16.52
N HIS A 152 14.89 -9.93 -16.92
CA HIS A 152 13.86 -10.58 -17.71
C HIS A 152 12.68 -11.01 -16.81
N PRO A 153 11.49 -11.24 -17.39
CA PRO A 153 10.39 -11.89 -16.68
C PRO A 153 10.87 -13.19 -16.01
N TYR A 154 10.36 -13.46 -14.82
CA TYR A 154 10.69 -14.68 -14.08
C TYR A 154 9.45 -15.24 -13.39
N LEU A 155 9.48 -16.54 -13.11
CA LEU A 155 8.39 -17.22 -12.44
C LEU A 155 8.55 -17.17 -10.92
N VAL A 156 7.47 -16.85 -10.22
CA VAL A 156 7.35 -16.91 -8.76
C VAL A 156 6.34 -17.98 -8.41
N GLY A 157 6.71 -18.96 -7.57
CA GLY A 157 5.78 -19.97 -7.10
C GLY A 157 4.69 -19.36 -6.21
N TYR A 158 3.46 -19.87 -6.30
CA TYR A 158 2.44 -19.53 -5.30
C TYR A 158 2.89 -19.89 -3.88
N ASP A 159 3.61 -20.99 -3.73
CA ASP A 159 4.17 -21.44 -2.45
C ASP A 159 5.28 -20.49 -1.94
N ASP A 160 6.04 -19.86 -2.85
CA ASP A 160 6.98 -18.80 -2.48
C ASP A 160 6.24 -17.58 -1.92
N ILE A 161 5.06 -17.22 -2.45
CA ILE A 161 4.26 -16.11 -1.94
C ILE A 161 3.76 -16.42 -0.51
N TYR A 162 3.31 -17.66 -0.27
CA TYR A 162 2.85 -18.10 1.06
C TYR A 162 3.98 -18.14 2.09
N THR A 163 5.15 -18.61 1.70
CA THR A 163 6.29 -18.72 2.62
C THR A 163 6.92 -17.35 2.88
N THR A 164 6.99 -16.49 1.86
CA THR A 164 7.59 -15.17 2.00
C THR A 164 6.74 -14.22 2.84
N ASP A 165 5.41 -14.22 2.68
CA ASP A 165 4.58 -13.29 3.44
C ASP A 165 3.22 -13.92 3.78
N PRO A 166 3.20 -14.92 4.69
CA PRO A 166 1.99 -15.70 4.98
C PRO A 166 0.83 -14.83 5.49
N GLU A 167 1.13 -13.72 6.16
CA GLU A 167 0.12 -12.83 6.73
C GLU A 167 -0.50 -11.88 5.71
N ARG A 168 0.25 -11.45 4.68
CA ARG A 168 -0.19 -10.39 3.78
C ARG A 168 -0.21 -10.76 2.29
N LEU A 169 0.34 -11.92 1.94
CA LEU A 169 0.35 -12.51 0.60
C LEU A 169 0.73 -11.47 -0.46
N ARG A 170 1.82 -10.73 -0.21
CA ARG A 170 2.27 -9.68 -1.11
C ARG A 170 2.83 -10.29 -2.38
N ILE A 171 2.44 -9.74 -3.51
CA ILE A 171 3.03 -10.12 -4.79
C ILE A 171 4.40 -9.44 -4.91
N PRO A 172 5.48 -10.18 -5.21
CA PRO A 172 6.82 -9.59 -5.30
C PRO A 172 6.89 -8.48 -6.34
N LYS A 173 7.51 -7.37 -5.94
CA LYS A 173 7.83 -6.23 -6.82
C LYS A 173 9.34 -6.08 -7.00
N LEU A 174 10.03 -7.22 -6.97
CA LEU A 174 11.48 -7.35 -7.01
C LEU A 174 11.88 -8.08 -8.28
N ASP A 175 13.09 -7.84 -8.77
CA ASP A 175 13.67 -8.69 -9.81
C ASP A 175 14.05 -10.05 -9.20
N ARG A 176 14.40 -11.01 -10.06
CA ARG A 176 14.73 -12.37 -9.65
C ARG A 176 15.82 -12.42 -8.58
N GLU A 177 16.87 -11.62 -8.73
CA GLU A 177 18.02 -11.62 -7.82
C GLU A 177 17.62 -11.09 -6.44
N ARG A 178 16.92 -9.95 -6.39
CA ARG A 178 16.44 -9.35 -5.14
C ARG A 178 15.39 -10.21 -4.47
N PHE A 179 14.54 -10.89 -5.24
CA PHE A 179 13.58 -11.85 -4.69
C PHE A 179 14.29 -13.05 -4.04
N ALA A 180 15.33 -13.58 -4.70
CA ALA A 180 16.15 -14.65 -4.12
C ALA A 180 16.87 -14.20 -2.83
N VAL A 181 17.35 -12.95 -2.78
CA VAL A 181 17.90 -12.36 -1.55
C VAL A 181 16.85 -12.29 -0.44
N LEU A 182 15.63 -11.84 -0.75
CA LEU A 182 14.53 -11.80 0.21
C LEU A 182 14.21 -13.19 0.78
N GLN A 183 14.12 -14.21 -0.08
CA GLN A 183 13.87 -15.59 0.35
C GLN A 183 14.97 -16.09 1.30
N ARG A 184 16.25 -15.80 1.00
CA ARG A 184 17.38 -16.13 1.88
C ARG A 184 17.35 -15.36 3.21
N LEU A 185 16.90 -14.11 3.21
CA LEU A 185 16.76 -13.36 4.46
C LEU A 185 15.67 -13.97 5.35
N GLN A 186 14.57 -14.39 4.74
CA GLN A 186 13.41 -14.97 5.44
C GLN A 186 13.62 -16.39 5.94
N SER A 187 14.63 -17.11 5.45
CA SER A 187 15.01 -18.40 6.02
C SER A 187 15.72 -18.28 7.38
N ASN A 188 16.00 -17.06 7.86
CA ASN A 188 16.58 -16.81 9.18
C ASN A 188 15.48 -16.51 10.21
N THR A 189 15.74 -16.86 11.47
CA THR A 189 14.90 -16.52 12.61
C THR A 189 14.61 -15.02 12.66
N ARG A 190 13.34 -14.64 12.84
CA ARG A 190 12.95 -13.23 12.89
C ARG A 190 13.46 -12.60 14.17
N ILE A 191 13.84 -11.32 14.12
CA ILE A 191 14.28 -10.57 15.32
C ILE A 191 13.21 -10.63 16.44
N SER A 192 11.92 -10.64 16.07
CA SER A 192 10.79 -10.74 17.01
C SER A 192 10.68 -12.08 17.73
N GLU A 193 11.38 -13.13 17.26
CA GLU A 193 11.33 -14.47 17.83
C GLU A 193 12.45 -14.71 18.86
N PHE A 194 13.42 -13.79 18.99
CA PHE A 194 14.46 -13.89 20.00
C PHE A 194 13.91 -13.39 21.36
N PRO A 195 13.81 -14.27 22.38
CA PRO A 195 13.20 -13.90 23.67
C PRO A 195 13.99 -12.81 24.42
N ASP A 196 15.30 -12.74 24.20
CA ASP A 196 16.18 -11.72 24.78
C ASP A 196 16.08 -10.37 24.09
N ILE A 197 15.43 -10.30 22.91
CA ILE A 197 15.22 -9.07 22.17
C ILE A 197 13.78 -8.59 22.38
N LYS A 198 13.60 -7.66 23.31
CA LYS A 198 12.33 -6.93 23.44
C LYS A 198 12.29 -5.79 22.43
N ASN A 199 11.51 -5.97 21.37
CA ASN A 199 11.16 -4.88 20.46
C ASN A 199 10.04 -4.03 21.07
N ALA A 200 10.40 -3.01 21.83
CA ALA A 200 9.48 -1.95 22.24
C ALA A 200 9.25 -1.03 21.04
N ARG A 201 8.40 -1.46 20.11
CA ARG A 201 8.04 -0.68 18.92
C ARG A 201 7.45 0.66 19.38
N GLY A 202 8.14 1.75 19.05
CA GLY A 202 7.72 3.12 19.29
C GLY A 202 8.64 4.05 18.50
N GLU A 203 8.07 5.04 17.84
CA GLU A 203 8.84 6.12 17.23
C GLU A 203 8.93 7.25 18.26
N LEU A 204 10.15 7.62 18.64
CA LEU A 204 10.37 8.84 19.39
C LEU A 204 10.42 9.99 18.38
N ASP A 205 9.31 10.71 18.24
CA ASP A 205 9.31 11.96 17.49
C ASP A 205 10.18 12.97 18.24
N GLN A 206 11.36 13.28 17.69
CA GLN A 206 12.34 14.13 18.37
C GLN A 206 11.86 15.59 18.51
N THR A 207 10.88 16.01 17.71
CA THR A 207 10.29 17.35 17.79
C THR A 207 9.21 17.37 18.87
N ALA A 208 8.30 16.38 18.86
CA ALA A 208 7.19 16.32 19.81
C ALA A 208 7.61 15.84 21.20
N CYS A 209 8.70 15.07 21.33
CA CYS A 209 9.16 14.48 22.58
C CYS A 209 10.50 15.07 23.05
N LYS A 210 10.78 16.33 22.72
CA LYS A 210 12.07 16.98 23.02
C LYS A 210 12.36 17.02 24.53
N GLU A 211 11.34 17.19 25.38
CA GLU A 211 11.52 17.19 26.84
C GLU A 211 12.05 15.87 27.40
N PHE A 212 11.88 14.76 26.66
CA PHE A 212 12.35 13.45 27.07
C PHE A 212 13.78 13.17 26.58
N ILE A 213 14.43 14.07 25.84
CA ILE A 213 15.76 13.86 25.26
C ILE A 213 16.81 14.62 26.09
N GLN A 214 17.83 13.92 26.60
CA GLN A 214 18.83 14.46 27.53
C GLN A 214 20.27 14.10 27.14
N ASP A 215 21.25 14.82 27.69
CA ASP A 215 22.68 14.63 27.42
C ASP A 215 23.30 13.48 28.21
N SER A 216 22.62 13.00 29.25
CA SER A 216 23.06 11.87 30.06
C SER A 216 21.87 11.03 30.51
N GLY A 217 22.09 9.74 30.78
CA GLY A 217 21.03 8.85 31.23
C GLY A 217 21.38 7.37 31.10
N ARG A 218 20.45 6.51 31.51
CA ARG A 218 20.60 5.05 31.37
C ARG A 218 20.14 4.53 30.00
N SER A 219 19.13 5.16 29.44
CA SER A 219 18.54 4.74 28.17
C SER A 219 19.18 5.52 27.03
N ARG A 220 19.98 4.86 26.23
CA ARG A 220 20.67 5.48 25.09
C ARG A 220 19.71 5.72 23.93
N LEU A 221 19.69 6.94 23.39
CA LEU A 221 19.05 7.28 22.13
C LEU A 221 20.04 7.02 20.98
N ILE A 222 19.72 6.05 20.12
CA ILE A 222 20.51 5.76 18.91
C ILE A 222 19.89 6.51 17.74
N ARG A 223 20.73 7.17 16.95
CA ARG A 223 20.37 8.01 15.79
C ARG A 223 21.23 7.63 14.60
N GLY A 224 20.88 8.10 13.40
CA GLY A 224 21.61 7.76 12.16
C GLY A 224 23.09 8.11 12.19
N ASP A 225 23.46 9.20 12.86
CA ASP A 225 24.85 9.64 13.07
C ASP A 225 25.68 8.71 13.98
N HIS A 226 25.01 7.86 14.77
CA HIS A 226 25.67 6.83 15.57
C HIS A 226 25.93 5.53 14.81
N LEU A 227 25.35 5.37 13.62
CA LEU A 227 25.36 4.12 12.88
C LEU A 227 26.37 4.17 11.74
N GLU A 228 27.33 3.26 11.78
CA GLU A 228 28.24 2.98 10.69
C GLU A 228 28.16 1.50 10.30
N ARG A 229 28.77 1.15 9.17
CA ARG A 229 28.80 -0.23 8.72
C ARG A 229 29.49 -1.12 9.77
N PHE A 230 28.70 -1.97 10.43
CA PHE A 230 29.11 -2.86 11.51
C PHE A 230 29.61 -2.18 12.80
N VAL A 231 29.36 -0.88 12.97
CA VAL A 231 29.85 -0.13 14.12
C VAL A 231 28.72 0.72 14.69
N LEU A 232 28.47 0.56 15.98
CA LEU A 232 27.68 1.51 16.77
C LEU A 232 28.65 2.46 17.47
N ARG A 233 28.74 3.70 16.99
CA ARG A 233 29.58 4.75 17.59
C ARG A 233 29.15 5.02 19.04
N PRO A 234 30.01 5.56 19.91
CA PRO A 234 29.61 5.97 21.27
C PRO A 234 28.71 7.23 21.25
N PRO A 235 27.96 7.52 22.34
CA PRO A 235 27.10 8.70 22.45
C PRO A 235 27.81 10.03 22.18
N ALA A 236 29.09 10.14 22.60
CA ALA A 236 29.89 11.35 22.46
C ALA A 236 30.20 11.75 21.00
N TYR A 237 29.88 10.88 20.04
CA TYR A 237 30.07 11.16 18.62
C TYR A 237 28.95 12.05 18.04
N SER A 238 27.79 12.09 18.69
CA SER A 238 26.67 12.94 18.27
C SER A 238 26.77 14.31 18.95
N GLU A 239 26.61 15.39 18.18
CA GLU A 239 26.51 16.76 18.72
C GLU A 239 25.19 17.02 19.46
N ARG A 240 24.27 16.05 19.44
CA ARG A 240 22.93 16.16 20.01
C ARG A 240 22.81 15.31 21.27
N PRO A 241 21.87 15.62 22.17
CA PRO A 241 21.67 14.83 23.38
C PRO A 241 21.31 13.38 23.04
N SER A 242 21.99 12.42 23.65
CA SER A 242 22.03 11.02 23.21
C SER A 242 21.38 10.03 24.18
N PHE A 243 20.51 10.54 25.06
CA PHE A 243 19.82 9.74 26.06
C PHE A 243 18.34 10.11 26.14
N VAL A 244 17.51 9.19 26.63
CA VAL A 244 16.07 9.39 26.84
C VAL A 244 15.74 9.30 28.33
N ALA A 245 14.94 10.25 28.81
CA ALA A 245 14.30 10.25 30.12
C ALA A 245 13.43 9.00 30.31
N LYS A 246 13.29 8.55 31.55
CA LYS A 246 12.20 7.62 31.89
C LYS A 246 10.91 8.37 32.13
#